data_AF-A0A971WCP4-F1
#
_entry.id   AF-A0A971WCP4-F1
#
_cell.length_a   1.000
_cell.length_b   1.000
_cell.length_c   1.000
_cell.angle_alpha   90.00
_cell.angle_beta   90.00
_cell.angle_gamma   90.00
#
_symmetry.space_group_name_H-M   'P 1'
#
loop_
_entity.id
_entity.type
_entity.pdbx_description
1 polymer ?
#
loop_
_entity_poly.entity_id
_entity_poly.type
_entity_poly.pdbx_seq_one_letter_code
_entity_poly.pdbx_strand_id
1 'polypeptide(L)'
;MKKLTAAEVDMPLMCDCIEFLATEHRDYLLRKINQDEMNTRCSEKYNRPFIVTASGDGSINAYPHEYKIKYGLSAKGKPVEKALNLHLKIGNDAEGLIRINFLYDKESELIVIGSLPKHLSTTTEG
;
A
#
# COMPACT_ATOMS: atom_id res chain seq x y z
N MET A 1 -6.69 5.22 18.00
CA MET A 1 -6.15 6.01 16.86
C MET A 1 -6.90 7.34 16.73
N LYS A 2 -6.19 8.47 16.67
CA LYS A 2 -6.78 9.77 16.29
C LYS A 2 -7.25 9.68 14.82
N LYS A 3 -8.52 9.97 14.54
CA LYS A 3 -9.05 10.07 13.17
C LYS A 3 -8.49 11.34 12.54
N LEU A 4 -7.97 11.25 11.31
CA LEU A 4 -7.60 12.43 10.53
C LEU A 4 -8.85 12.98 9.86
N THR A 5 -8.92 14.30 9.78
CA THR A 5 -9.83 15.00 8.90
C THR A 5 -9.27 15.00 7.48
N ALA A 6 -10.12 15.20 6.48
CA ALA A 6 -9.67 15.35 5.10
C ALA A 6 -8.73 16.55 4.91
N ALA A 7 -8.82 17.56 5.77
CA ALA A 7 -7.94 18.73 5.76
C ALA A 7 -6.50 18.43 6.25
N GLU A 8 -6.33 17.36 7.05
CA GLU A 8 -5.01 16.92 7.54
C GLU A 8 -4.32 15.94 6.57
N VAL A 9 -4.96 15.60 5.45
CA VAL A 9 -4.42 14.67 4.44
C VAL A 9 -4.25 15.42 3.13
N ASP A 10 -3.08 15.30 2.51
CA ASP A 10 -2.87 15.70 1.12
C ASP A 10 -3.71 14.78 0.21
N MET A 11 -4.96 15.18 -0.02
CA MET A 11 -5.93 14.41 -0.80
C MET A 11 -5.51 14.23 -2.26
N PRO A 12 -4.99 15.25 -2.97
CA PRO A 12 -4.39 15.05 -4.29
C PRO A 12 -3.32 13.95 -4.29
N LEU A 13 -2.35 14.02 -3.36
CA LEU A 13 -1.30 13.01 -3.29
C LEU A 13 -1.84 11.62 -2.94
N MET A 14 -2.85 11.54 -2.08
CA MET A 14 -3.53 10.27 -1.77
C MET A 14 -4.18 9.66 -3.02
N CYS A 15 -4.87 10.47 -3.81
CA CYS A 15 -5.48 10.04 -5.07
C CYS A 15 -4.40 9.54 -6.05
N ASP A 16 -3.29 10.25 -6.20
CA ASP A 16 -2.16 9.84 -7.05
C ASP A 16 -1.60 8.48 -6.59
N CYS A 17 -1.47 8.25 -5.28
CA CYS A 17 -1.00 6.97 -4.74
C CYS A 17 -1.95 5.81 -5.11
N ILE A 18 -3.26 6.02 -4.96
CA ILE A 18 -4.26 5.00 -5.25
C ILE A 18 -4.28 4.71 -6.75
N GLU A 19 -4.18 5.75 -7.58
CA GLU A 19 -4.14 5.60 -9.03
C GLU A 19 -2.87 4.85 -9.49
N PHE A 20 -1.69 5.24 -8.99
CA PHE A 20 -0.43 4.54 -9.24
C PHE A 20 -0.52 3.06 -8.90
N LEU A 21 -1.08 2.72 -7.73
CA LEU A 21 -1.27 1.34 -7.32
C LEU A 21 -2.20 0.59 -8.27
N ALA A 22 -3.31 1.22 -8.67
CA ALA A 22 -4.31 0.61 -9.55
C ALA A 22 -3.86 0.48 -11.01
N THR A 23 -2.83 1.21 -11.42
CA THR A 23 -2.38 1.28 -12.82
C THR A 23 -0.92 0.86 -12.96
N GLU A 24 0.05 1.75 -12.85
CA GLU A 24 1.44 1.44 -13.20
C GLU A 24 2.03 0.33 -12.31
N HIS A 25 1.75 0.33 -11.00
CA HIS A 25 2.25 -0.72 -10.12
C HIS A 25 1.61 -2.09 -10.42
N ARG A 26 0.29 -2.12 -10.64
CA ARG A 26 -0.41 -3.36 -11.04
C ARG A 26 0.13 -3.88 -12.37
N ASP A 27 0.31 -3.01 -13.36
CA ASP A 27 0.78 -3.41 -14.68
C ASP A 27 2.24 -3.91 -14.63
N TYR A 28 3.07 -3.33 -13.77
CA TYR A 28 4.41 -3.85 -13.46
C TYR A 28 4.35 -5.25 -12.83
N LEU A 29 3.47 -5.47 -11.83
CA LEU A 29 3.28 -6.78 -11.20
C LEU A 29 2.75 -7.84 -12.18
N LEU A 30 1.93 -7.41 -13.14
CA LEU A 30 1.43 -8.24 -14.25
C LEU A 30 2.44 -8.42 -15.39
N ARG A 31 3.63 -7.82 -15.28
CA ARG A 31 4.69 -7.83 -16.31
C ARG A 31 4.23 -7.27 -17.66
N LYS A 32 3.25 -6.38 -17.66
CA LYS A 32 2.79 -5.64 -18.85
C LYS A 32 3.76 -4.50 -19.20
N ILE A 33 4.43 -3.98 -18.18
CA ILE A 33 5.49 -2.97 -18.30
C ILE A 33 6.69 -3.39 -17.45
N ASN A 34 7.86 -2.88 -17.80
CA ASN A 34 9.06 -3.03 -16.97
C ASN A 34 9.22 -1.84 -16.00
N GLN A 35 10.25 -1.90 -15.17
CA GLN A 35 10.52 -0.86 -14.16
C GLN A 35 10.83 0.51 -14.79
N ASP A 36 11.58 0.55 -15.89
CA ASP A 36 11.96 1.82 -16.54
C ASP A 36 10.74 2.51 -17.16
N GLU A 37 9.84 1.74 -17.76
CA GLU A 37 8.57 2.24 -18.30
C GLU A 37 7.64 2.70 -17.18
N MET A 38 7.54 1.96 -16.07
CA MET A 38 6.80 2.43 -14.88
C MET A 38 7.37 3.76 -14.38
N ASN A 39 8.70 3.87 -14.24
CA ASN A 39 9.35 5.10 -13.79
C ASN A 39 9.09 6.27 -14.75
N THR A 40 9.14 6.02 -16.06
CA THR A 40 8.85 7.02 -17.10
C THR A 40 7.42 7.53 -16.98
N ARG A 41 6.43 6.63 -16.93
CA ARG A 41 5.01 6.98 -16.74
C ARG A 41 4.79 7.76 -15.45
N CYS A 42 5.43 7.34 -14.35
CA CYS A 42 5.33 8.05 -13.08
C CYS A 42 5.90 9.48 -13.16
N SER A 43 7.03 9.65 -13.84
CA SER A 43 7.63 10.97 -14.08
C SER A 43 6.73 11.87 -14.93
N GLU A 44 6.11 11.33 -15.98
CA GLU A 44 5.25 12.11 -16.88
C GLU A 44 3.91 12.49 -16.23
N LYS A 45 3.32 11.56 -15.48
CA LYS A 45 1.96 11.71 -14.93
C LYS A 45 1.92 12.40 -13.57
N TYR A 46 2.84 12.05 -12.68
CA TYR A 46 2.84 12.50 -11.29
C TYR A 46 4.00 13.46 -10.98
N ASN A 47 4.93 13.64 -11.93
CA ASN A 47 6.17 14.40 -11.74
C ASN A 47 6.98 13.91 -10.51
N ARG A 48 6.88 12.62 -10.19
CA ARG A 48 7.58 12.00 -9.06
C ARG A 48 7.63 10.48 -9.16
N PRO A 49 8.62 9.83 -8.52
CA PRO A 49 8.62 8.38 -8.32
C PRO A 49 7.75 7.96 -7.14
N PHE A 50 7.34 6.70 -7.13
CA PHE A 50 6.69 6.02 -6.01
C PHE A 50 7.55 4.85 -5.54
N ILE A 51 7.60 4.64 -4.22
CA ILE A 51 8.38 3.57 -3.61
C ILE A 51 7.43 2.59 -2.93
N VAL A 52 7.46 1.34 -3.39
CA VAL A 52 6.76 0.22 -2.77
C VAL A 52 7.80 -0.72 -2.18
N THR A 53 7.65 -1.05 -0.90
CA THR A 53 8.55 -1.93 -0.16
C THR A 53 7.76 -3.01 0.59
N ALA A 54 8.45 -4.10 0.92
CA ALA A 54 7.86 -5.11 1.79
C ALA A 54 7.63 -4.56 3.20
N SER A 55 6.51 -4.92 3.80
CA SER A 55 6.27 -4.76 5.23
C SER A 55 7.14 -5.76 6.00
N GLY A 56 7.72 -5.34 7.12
CA GLY A 56 8.63 -6.20 7.89
C GLY A 56 7.90 -7.34 8.60
N ASP A 57 8.36 -8.58 8.41
CA ASP A 57 7.77 -9.78 9.04
C ASP A 57 7.67 -9.66 10.56
N GLY A 58 8.65 -9.05 11.22
CA GLY A 58 8.62 -8.77 12.65
C GLY A 58 7.43 -7.89 13.07
N SER A 59 7.11 -6.86 12.29
CA SER A 59 5.97 -5.96 12.57
C SER A 59 4.63 -6.62 12.29
N ILE A 60 4.52 -7.41 11.20
CA ILE A 60 3.31 -8.18 10.89
C ILE A 60 2.99 -9.18 12.02
N ASN A 61 4.02 -9.83 12.57
CA ASN A 61 3.87 -10.81 13.64
C ASN A 61 3.59 -10.16 15.00
N ALA A 62 4.18 -9.00 15.29
CA ALA A 62 3.96 -8.28 16.54
C ALA A 62 2.60 -7.57 16.59
N TYR A 63 2.12 -7.04 15.44
CA TYR A 63 0.87 -6.26 15.36
C TYR A 63 -0.12 -6.86 14.35
N PRO A 64 -0.49 -8.16 14.46
CA PRO A 64 -1.29 -8.83 13.45
C PRO A 64 -2.68 -8.21 13.26
N HIS A 65 -3.23 -7.57 14.29
CA HIS A 65 -4.53 -6.89 14.23
C HIS A 65 -4.52 -5.61 13.37
N GLU A 66 -3.34 -5.04 13.10
CA GLU A 66 -3.18 -3.90 12.18
C GLU A 66 -2.80 -4.34 10.77
N TYR A 67 -2.00 -5.40 10.66
CA TYR A 67 -1.43 -5.86 9.39
C TYR A 67 -2.21 -6.99 8.72
N LYS A 68 -3.22 -7.59 9.36
CA LYS A 68 -4.02 -8.66 8.76
C LYS A 68 -5.47 -8.24 8.56
N ILE A 69 -5.98 -8.54 7.38
CA ILE A 69 -7.38 -8.29 7.01
C ILE A 69 -8.06 -9.61 6.65
N LYS A 70 -9.38 -9.67 6.84
CA LYS A 70 -10.19 -10.76 6.29
C LYS A 70 -10.47 -10.47 4.81
N TYR A 71 -9.92 -11.26 3.91
CA TYR A 71 -10.10 -11.09 2.47
C TYR A 71 -10.08 -12.43 1.72
N GLY A 72 -11.07 -12.62 0.84
CA GLY A 72 -11.31 -13.88 0.14
C GLY A 72 -11.92 -14.96 1.05
N LEU A 73 -12.25 -16.10 0.44
CA LEU A 73 -12.81 -17.26 1.12
C LEU A 73 -11.88 -18.47 0.97
N SER A 74 -11.80 -19.28 2.01
CA SER A 74 -11.19 -20.61 1.94
C SER A 74 -12.08 -21.56 1.13
N ALA A 75 -11.54 -22.72 0.75
CA ALA A 75 -12.32 -23.79 0.11
C ALA A 75 -13.55 -24.24 0.93
N LYS A 76 -13.57 -23.97 2.24
CA LYS A 76 -14.70 -24.24 3.16
C LYS A 76 -15.64 -23.04 3.34
N GLY A 77 -15.51 -21.99 2.53
CA GLY A 77 -16.33 -20.79 2.57
C GLY A 77 -16.08 -19.85 3.75
N LYS A 78 -15.00 -20.04 4.53
CA LYS A 78 -14.66 -19.15 5.66
C LYS A 78 -13.74 -18.02 5.22
N PRO A 79 -13.91 -16.78 5.70
CA PRO A 79 -12.98 -15.68 5.45
C PRO A 79 -11.55 -16.05 5.85
N VAL A 80 -10.58 -15.71 5.00
CA VAL A 80 -9.16 -15.96 5.26
C VAL A 80 -8.49 -14.68 5.73
N GLU A 81 -7.66 -14.79 6.76
CA GLU A 81 -6.78 -13.70 7.15
C GLU A 81 -5.57 -13.63 6.21
N LYS A 82 -5.37 -12.47 5.59
CA LYS A 82 -4.21 -12.20 4.74
C LYS A 82 -3.43 -11.01 5.27
N ALA A 83 -2.11 -11.07 5.16
CA ALA A 83 -1.21 -10.00 5.60
C ALA A 83 -1.07 -8.91 4.52
N LEU A 84 -1.07 -7.65 4.95
CA LEU A 84 -0.69 -6.47 4.19
C LEU A 84 0.85 -6.41 4.12
N ASN A 85 1.42 -7.25 3.26
CA ASN A 85 2.85 -7.50 3.17
C ASN A 85 3.62 -6.48 2.32
N LEU A 86 2.93 -5.50 1.75
CA LEU A 86 3.51 -4.41 0.99
C LEU A 86 3.04 -3.07 1.56
N HIS A 87 3.89 -2.06 1.44
CA HIS A 87 3.49 -0.70 1.69
C HIS A 87 4.09 0.27 0.67
N LEU A 88 3.28 1.25 0.29
CA LEU A 88 3.72 2.46 -0.39
C LEU A 88 4.02 3.52 0.68
N LYS A 89 5.17 4.18 0.59
CA LYS A 89 5.54 5.31 1.46
C LYS A 89 5.86 6.54 0.63
N ILE A 90 5.18 7.64 0.88
CA ILE A 90 5.41 8.90 0.17
C ILE A 90 5.11 10.10 1.06
N GLY A 91 5.80 11.20 0.85
CA GLY A 91 5.59 12.44 1.58
C GLY A 91 6.77 13.39 1.37
N ASN A 92 6.56 14.66 1.66
CA ASN A 92 7.58 15.69 1.49
C ASN A 92 8.36 15.94 2.79
N ASP A 93 7.74 15.64 3.94
CA ASP A 93 8.30 15.73 5.28
C ASP A 93 7.75 14.61 6.17
N ALA A 94 8.26 14.48 7.40
CA ALA A 94 7.89 13.40 8.32
C ALA A 94 6.43 13.49 8.81
N GLU A 95 5.84 14.69 8.85
CA GLU A 95 4.48 14.92 9.35
C GLU A 95 3.42 14.64 8.29
N GLY A 96 3.75 14.83 7.00
CA GLY A 96 2.91 14.57 5.83
C GLY A 96 3.16 13.21 5.14
N LEU A 97 3.80 12.25 5.80
CA LEU A 97 4.05 10.92 5.23
C LEU A 97 2.75 10.11 5.08
N ILE A 98 2.30 9.95 3.84
CA ILE A 98 1.28 8.98 3.44
C ILE A 98 1.91 7.58 3.37
N ARG A 99 1.23 6.63 3.99
CA ARG A 99 1.52 5.20 3.89
C ARG A 99 0.24 4.43 3.55
N ILE A 100 0.34 3.58 2.53
CA ILE A 100 -0.74 2.68 2.13
C ILE A 100 -0.22 1.27 2.31
N ASN A 101 -0.83 0.49 3.21
CA ASN A 101 -0.49 -0.91 3.42
C ASN A 101 -1.49 -1.78 2.64
N PHE A 102 -0.96 -2.66 1.80
CA PHE A 102 -1.74 -3.45 0.86
C PHE A 102 -1.15 -4.84 0.66
N LEU A 103 -1.91 -5.69 -0.03
CA LEU A 103 -1.43 -6.94 -0.61
C LEU A 103 -1.75 -6.97 -2.09
N TYR A 104 -0.99 -7.76 -2.85
CA TYR A 104 -1.32 -8.08 -4.23
C TYR A 104 -1.97 -9.47 -4.31
N ASP A 105 -3.25 -9.48 -4.67
CA ASP A 105 -3.99 -10.70 -4.94
C ASP A 105 -3.70 -11.17 -6.37
N LYS A 106 -2.73 -12.09 -6.50
CA LYS A 106 -2.28 -12.61 -7.79
C LYS A 106 -3.38 -13.36 -8.56
N GLU A 107 -4.31 -13.98 -7.87
CA GLU A 107 -5.39 -14.77 -8.52
C GLU A 107 -6.40 -13.85 -9.18
N SER A 108 -6.77 -12.76 -8.50
CA SER A 108 -7.72 -11.78 -9.01
C SER A 108 -7.04 -10.63 -9.79
N GLU A 109 -5.72 -10.58 -9.80
CA GLU A 109 -4.91 -9.48 -10.35
C GLU A 109 -5.22 -8.10 -9.72
N LEU A 110 -5.52 -8.09 -8.41
CA LEU A 110 -5.96 -6.89 -7.68
C LEU A 110 -4.97 -6.43 -6.61
N ILE A 111 -4.83 -5.11 -6.48
CA ILE A 111 -4.28 -4.48 -5.28
C ILE A 111 -5.39 -4.37 -4.24
N VAL A 112 -5.17 -4.93 -3.04
CA VAL A 112 -6.12 -4.88 -1.93
C VAL A 112 -5.54 -4.01 -0.83
N ILE A 113 -6.08 -2.81 -0.68
CA ILE A 113 -5.67 -1.86 0.35
C ILE A 113 -6.39 -2.18 1.66
N GLY A 114 -5.64 -2.41 2.73
CA GLY A 114 -6.19 -2.65 4.06
C GLY A 114 -6.03 -1.48 5.03
N SER A 115 -5.09 -0.56 4.77
CA SER A 115 -4.88 0.61 5.62
C SER A 115 -4.31 1.80 4.85
N LEU A 116 -4.85 3.00 5.15
CA LEU A 116 -4.43 4.32 4.70
C LEU A 116 -4.89 5.39 5.73
N PRO A 117 -4.30 6.60 5.77
CA PRO A 117 -3.00 7.01 5.23
C PRO A 117 -1.81 6.68 6.13
N LYS A 118 -2.05 6.03 7.28
CA LYS A 118 -1.11 6.10 8.41
C LYS A 118 -0.07 4.99 8.41
N HIS A 119 1.03 5.31 9.10
CA HIS A 119 1.93 4.29 9.61
C HIS A 119 1.18 3.33 10.52
N LEU A 120 1.40 2.04 10.29
CA LEU A 120 1.04 0.99 11.23
C LEU A 120 2.18 0.83 12.25
N SER A 121 1.87 0.23 13.39
CA SER A 121 2.84 -0.03 14.46
C SER A 121 4.04 -0.85 13.95
N THR A 122 5.26 -0.57 14.44
CA THR A 122 6.47 -1.31 14.05
C THR A 122 7.32 -1.69 15.26
N THR A 123 8.06 -2.79 15.16
CA THR A 123 8.94 -3.28 16.24
C THR A 123 10.23 -2.46 16.43
N THR A 124 10.47 -1.49 15.56
CA THR A 124 11.65 -0.59 15.58
C THR A 124 11.40 0.73 16.32
N GLU A 125 10.19 0.95 16.85
CA GLU A 125 9.93 2.08 17.75
C GLU A 125 10.17 1.65 19.20
N GLY A 126 11.42 1.86 19.64
CA GLY A 126 11.89 1.87 21.02
C GLY A 126 12.75 3.10 21.24
#